data_AF-A0A7G6Y3B9-F1
#
_entry.id   AF-A0A7G6Y3B9-F1
#
_cell.length_a   1.000
_cell.length_b   1.000
_cell.length_c   1.000
_cell.angle_alpha   90.00
_cell.angle_beta   90.00
_cell.angle_gamma   90.00
#
_symmetry.space_group_name_H-M   'P 1'
#
loop_
_entity.id
_entity.type
_entity.pdbx_description
1 polymer ?
#
loop_
_entity_poly.entity_id
_entity_poly.type
_entity_poly.pdbx_seq_one_letter_code
_entity_poly.pdbx_strand_id
1 'polypeptide(L)'
;MSDIVFARIQTTLDQLQRTVAEVRDTQESPVVALSCKRDKSEQSESYPGRVDRLTVALSLIATASGRDSVFGGDLFSEPARHMLLDLYVAYRRGSIVIATSLCIASRSPYTTGLRWINFVA
;
A
#
# COMPACT_ATOMS: atom_id res chain seq x y z
N MET A 1 -32.08 -11.24 8.99
CA MET A 1 -30.99 -11.05 7.98
C MET A 1 -30.19 -9.77 8.29
N SER A 2 -30.84 -8.68 8.70
CA SER A 2 -30.22 -7.45 9.24
C SER A 2 -29.34 -7.67 10.46
N ASP A 3 -29.76 -8.53 11.41
CA ASP A 3 -29.03 -8.72 12.68
C ASP A 3 -27.67 -9.39 12.51
N ILE A 4 -27.53 -10.26 11.51
CA ILE A 4 -26.26 -10.94 11.19
C ILE A 4 -25.26 -9.95 10.58
N VAL A 5 -25.72 -9.07 9.68
CA VAL A 5 -24.88 -8.05 9.06
C VAL A 5 -24.43 -7.03 10.11
N PHE A 6 -25.35 -6.59 10.97
CA PHE A 6 -25.03 -5.65 12.05
C PHE A 6 -24.03 -6.24 13.05
N ALA A 7 -24.22 -7.50 13.48
CA ALA A 7 -23.28 -8.18 14.38
C ALA A 7 -21.88 -8.34 13.76
N ARG A 8 -21.81 -8.63 12.45
CA ARG A 8 -20.52 -8.70 11.73
C ARG A 8 -19.83 -7.33 11.69
N ILE A 9 -20.57 -6.25 11.42
CA ILE A 9 -20.04 -4.89 11.41
C ILE A 9 -19.53 -4.48 12.80
N GLN A 10 -20.29 -4.77 13.86
CA GLN A 10 -19.85 -4.44 15.23
C GLN A 10 -18.58 -5.21 15.62
N THR A 11 -18.49 -6.48 15.25
CA THR A 11 -17.30 -7.30 15.51
C THR A 11 -16.05 -6.74 14.83
N THR A 12 -16.16 -6.29 13.56
CA THR A 12 -15.04 -5.66 12.86
C THR A 12 -14.69 -4.29 13.43
N LEU A 13 -15.67 -3.51 13.89
CA LEU A 13 -15.42 -2.23 14.57
C LEU A 13 -14.68 -2.43 15.90
N ASP A 14 -15.06 -3.43 16.70
CA ASP A 14 -14.36 -3.77 17.95
C ASP A 14 -12.90 -4.19 17.68
N GLN A 15 -12.66 -4.96 16.62
CA GLN A 15 -11.31 -5.34 16.19
C GLN A 15 -10.49 -4.13 15.71
N LEU A 16 -11.09 -3.22 14.96
CA LEU A 16 -10.47 -1.95 14.56
C LEU A 16 -10.07 -1.11 15.76
N GLN A 17 -10.94 -0.99 16.77
CA GLN A 17 -10.63 -0.18 17.95
C GLN A 17 -9.49 -0.77 18.78
N ARG A 18 -9.43 -2.09 18.95
CA ARG A 18 -8.33 -2.78 19.68
C ARG A 18 -6.99 -2.58 18.97
N THR A 19 -6.97 -2.77 17.66
CA THR A 19 -5.74 -2.66 16.86
C THR A 19 -5.25 -1.21 16.78
N VAL A 20 -6.15 -0.22 16.69
CA VAL A 20 -5.78 1.20 16.80
C VAL A 20 -5.22 1.53 18.18
N ALA A 21 -5.75 0.96 19.26
CA ALA A 21 -5.19 1.14 20.60
C ALA A 21 -3.77 0.56 20.70
N GLU A 22 -3.54 -0.65 20.19
CA GLU A 22 -2.22 -1.30 20.17
C GLU A 22 -1.19 -0.52 19.32
N VAL A 23 -1.58 -0.06 18.13
CA VAL A 23 -0.70 0.70 17.22
C VAL A 23 -0.43 2.12 17.73
N ARG A 24 -1.35 2.71 18.50
CA ARG A 24 -1.15 4.03 19.13
C ARG A 24 -0.04 4.00 20.17
N ASP A 25 0.10 2.89 20.90
CA ASP A 25 1.18 2.70 21.87
C ASP A 25 2.54 2.41 21.20
N THR A 26 2.54 1.99 19.93
CA THR A 26 3.77 1.77 19.14
C THR A 26 4.22 2.99 18.32
N GLN A 27 3.63 4.17 18.55
CA GLN A 27 4.00 5.44 17.87
C GLN A 27 5.35 6.00 18.36
N GLU A 28 6.41 5.21 18.28
CA GLU A 28 7.76 5.70 18.02
C GLU A 28 8.22 5.19 16.64
N SER A 29 7.71 5.88 15.61
CA SER A 29 8.32 6.12 14.30
C SER A 29 8.70 4.92 13.38
N PRO A 30 8.09 4.81 12.18
CA PRO A 30 8.72 4.16 11.04
C PRO A 30 9.27 5.18 10.03
N VAL A 31 9.37 6.47 10.37
CA VAL A 31 10.15 7.44 9.57
C VAL A 31 11.64 7.29 9.92
N VAL A 32 12.12 6.04 9.91
CA VAL A 32 13.53 5.73 10.13
C VAL A 32 14.29 6.25 8.91
N ALA A 33 15.05 7.32 9.17
CA ALA A 33 16.31 7.69 8.56
C ALA A 33 16.70 6.89 7.30
N LEU A 34 16.28 7.32 6.13
CA LEU A 34 16.73 6.73 4.87
C LEU A 34 17.66 7.70 4.14
N SER A 35 18.92 7.55 4.56
CA SER A 35 20.12 8.06 3.91
C SER A 35 20.38 7.34 2.59
N CYS A 36 21.10 8.06 1.73
CA CYS A 36 21.18 7.94 0.30
C CYS A 36 22.08 6.79 -0.18
N LYS A 37 21.67 6.08 -1.24
CA LYS A 37 22.57 5.69 -2.34
C LYS A 37 21.80 5.68 -3.66
N ARG A 38 22.34 6.44 -4.60
CA ARG A 38 21.74 7.00 -5.82
C ARG A 38 22.06 6.12 -7.04
N ASP A 39 21.13 6.00 -7.97
CA ASP A 39 21.46 5.83 -9.40
C ASP A 39 20.78 6.93 -10.25
N LYS A 40 21.44 7.29 -11.35
CA LYS A 40 21.34 8.52 -12.13
C LYS A 40 20.24 8.46 -13.21
N SER A 41 19.21 9.30 -13.07
CA SER A 41 18.53 10.02 -14.19
C SER A 41 17.39 10.91 -13.65
N GLU A 42 17.75 12.18 -13.37
CA GLU A 42 17.07 13.47 -13.62
C GLU A 42 15.56 13.49 -13.99
N GLN A 43 14.65 14.43 -13.62
CA GLN A 43 14.58 15.77 -12.98
C GLN A 43 13.20 15.83 -12.23
N SER A 44 12.91 16.52 -11.10
CA SER A 44 13.09 17.94 -10.78
C SER A 44 13.18 18.24 -9.25
N GLU A 45 14.07 19.20 -8.97
CA GLU A 45 14.05 20.25 -7.93
C GLU A 45 14.19 19.89 -6.43
N SER A 46 15.45 19.94 -5.99
CA SER A 46 15.99 20.92 -5.03
C SER A 46 15.12 21.33 -3.83
N TYR A 47 15.23 20.58 -2.72
CA TYR A 47 15.05 21.09 -1.36
C TYR A 47 15.93 20.29 -0.37
N PRO A 48 16.67 20.93 0.55
CA PRO A 48 17.41 20.23 1.59
C PRO A 48 16.38 19.60 2.55
N GLY A 49 16.40 18.28 2.68
CA GLY A 49 15.38 17.51 3.43
C GLY A 49 14.40 16.70 2.57
N ARG A 50 14.59 16.63 1.25
CA ARG A 50 13.71 15.83 0.37
C ARG A 50 13.93 14.32 0.58
N VAL A 51 12.96 13.66 1.19
CA VAL A 51 12.87 12.18 1.26
C VAL A 51 12.80 11.62 -0.17
N ASP A 52 13.57 10.58 -0.47
CA ASP A 52 13.47 9.91 -1.78
C ASP A 52 12.06 9.36 -1.97
N ARG A 53 11.40 9.78 -3.05
CA ARG A 53 10.02 9.38 -3.36
C ARG A 53 9.88 7.87 -3.56
N LEU A 54 10.95 7.19 -3.99
CA LEU A 54 10.97 5.72 -4.08
C LEU A 54 10.86 5.11 -2.69
N THR A 55 11.63 5.64 -1.73
CA THR A 55 11.58 5.22 -0.33
C THR A 55 10.20 5.44 0.28
N VAL A 56 9.57 6.58 0.01
CA VAL A 56 8.20 6.85 0.45
C VAL A 56 7.21 5.86 -0.19
N ALA A 57 7.34 5.58 -1.49
CA ALA A 57 6.48 4.60 -2.15
C ALA A 57 6.62 3.20 -1.53
N LEU A 58 7.85 2.76 -1.24
CA LEU A 58 8.09 1.47 -0.59
C LEU A 58 7.52 1.43 0.83
N SER A 59 7.64 2.50 1.61
CA SER A 59 7.04 2.54 2.96
C SER A 59 5.51 2.55 2.92
N LEU A 60 4.89 3.18 1.91
CA LEU A 60 3.45 3.11 1.68
C LEU A 60 2.96 1.71 1.29
N ILE A 61 3.74 0.95 0.51
CA ILE A 61 3.45 -0.46 0.21
C ILE A 61 3.55 -1.33 1.47
N ALA A 62 4.59 -1.09 2.30
CA ALA A 62 4.82 -1.85 3.53
C ALA A 62 3.70 -1.62 4.56
N THR A 63 3.35 -0.35 4.82
CA THR A 63 2.27 0.02 5.76
C THR A 63 0.92 -0.52 5.32
N ALA A 64 0.63 -0.52 4.01
CA ALA A 64 -0.57 -1.15 3.48
C ALA A 64 -0.64 -2.65 3.73
N SER A 65 0.49 -3.35 3.65
CA SER A 65 0.56 -4.79 3.89
C SER A 65 0.31 -5.18 5.34
N GLY A 66 0.68 -4.32 6.29
CA GLY A 66 0.33 -4.50 7.70
C GLY A 66 -1.18 -4.44 7.95
N ARG A 67 -1.94 -3.68 7.16
CA ARG A 67 -3.40 -3.58 7.31
C ARG A 67 -4.09 -4.92 6.99
N ASP A 68 -3.61 -5.63 5.97
CA ASP A 68 -4.17 -6.93 5.58
C ASP A 68 -3.93 -8.02 6.62
N SER A 69 -2.78 -8.01 7.31
CA SER A 69 -2.52 -8.94 8.41
C SER A 69 -3.42 -8.72 9.61
N VAL A 70 -3.93 -7.50 9.79
CA VAL A 70 -4.74 -7.12 10.96
C VAL A 70 -6.23 -7.35 10.70
N PHE A 71 -6.71 -7.09 9.48
CA PHE A 71 -8.14 -7.11 9.15
C PHE A 71 -8.58 -8.25 8.21
N GLY A 72 -7.63 -9.04 7.73
CA GLY A 72 -7.85 -9.99 6.64
C GLY A 72 -7.80 -9.28 5.28
N GLY A 73 -7.19 -9.93 4.29
CA GLY A 73 -6.85 -9.33 2.98
C GLY A 73 -8.03 -8.82 2.15
N ASP A 74 -9.27 -9.12 2.52
CA ASP A 74 -10.45 -8.73 1.74
C ASP A 74 -11.14 -7.45 2.25
N LEU A 75 -10.91 -7.02 3.50
CA LEU A 75 -11.68 -5.93 4.10
C LEU A 75 -11.20 -4.53 3.67
N PHE A 76 -9.90 -4.37 3.42
CA PHE A 76 -9.27 -3.09 3.08
C PHE A 76 -8.37 -3.16 1.84
N SER A 77 -8.59 -4.15 0.97
CA SER A 77 -7.89 -4.25 -0.30
C SER A 77 -8.23 -3.07 -1.20
N GLU A 78 -7.23 -2.23 -1.48
CA GLU A 78 -7.33 -1.08 -2.38
C GLU A 78 -6.47 -1.33 -3.63
N PRO A 79 -6.96 -2.14 -4.58
CA PRO A 79 -6.14 -2.64 -5.70
C PRO A 79 -5.50 -1.52 -6.51
N ALA A 80 -6.22 -0.42 -6.79
CA ALA A 80 -5.70 0.71 -7.55
C ALA A 80 -4.46 1.35 -6.90
N ARG A 81 -4.49 1.58 -5.59
CA ARG A 81 -3.36 2.19 -4.86
C ARG A 81 -2.13 1.30 -4.91
N HIS A 82 -2.32 -0.01 -4.74
CA HIS A 82 -1.24 -0.98 -4.85
C HIS A 82 -0.66 -1.02 -6.27
N MET A 83 -1.50 -1.02 -7.31
CA MET A 83 -1.04 -0.99 -8.71
C MET A 83 -0.27 0.28 -9.05
N LEU A 84 -0.76 1.45 -8.62
CA LEU A 84 -0.08 2.73 -8.83
C LEU A 84 1.30 2.78 -8.18
N LEU A 85 1.42 2.29 -6.94
CA LEU A 85 2.69 2.27 -6.23
C LEU A 85 3.68 1.26 -6.85
N ASP A 86 3.19 0.11 -7.31
CA ASP A 86 4.01 -0.89 -7.98
C ASP A 86 4.53 -0.38 -9.34
N LEU A 87 3.65 0.23 -10.15
CA LEU A 87 4.03 0.90 -11.40
C LEU A 87 5.02 2.04 -11.16
N TYR A 88 4.83 2.82 -10.09
CA TYR A 88 5.77 3.89 -9.73
C TYR A 88 7.16 3.33 -9.39
N VAL A 89 7.24 2.26 -8.60
CA VAL A 89 8.49 1.60 -8.24
C VAL A 89 9.15 1.01 -9.49
N ALA A 90 8.38 0.36 -10.35
CA ALA A 90 8.88 -0.22 -11.60
C ALA A 90 9.40 0.86 -12.57
N TYR A 91 8.67 1.97 -12.71
CA TYR A 91 9.10 3.15 -13.47
C TYR A 91 10.43 3.69 -12.97
N ARG A 92 10.57 3.86 -11.65
CA ARG A 92 11.83 4.32 -11.03
C ARG A 92 12.98 3.31 -11.15
N ARG A 93 12.68 2.03 -11.33
CA ARG A 93 13.66 0.96 -11.54
C ARG A 93 13.90 0.63 -13.03
N GLY A 94 13.27 1.35 -13.96
CA GLY A 94 13.33 1.06 -15.40
C GLY A 94 12.86 -0.36 -15.75
N SER A 95 11.99 -0.94 -14.90
CA SER A 95 11.52 -2.31 -15.04
C SER A 95 10.15 -2.35 -15.71
N ILE A 96 9.92 -3.36 -16.54
CA ILE A 96 8.61 -3.60 -17.17
C ILE A 96 7.76 -4.44 -16.22
N VAL A 97 6.50 -4.07 -16.03
CA VAL A 97 5.54 -4.85 -15.24
C VAL A 97 4.56 -5.55 -16.16
N ILE A 98 4.35 -6.85 -15.93
CA ILE A 98 3.31 -7.63 -16.62
C ILE A 98 2.01 -7.63 -15.82
N ALA A 99 0.87 -7.76 -16.50
CA ALA A 99 -0.46 -7.72 -15.87
C ALA A 99 -0.60 -8.70 -14.69
N THR A 100 -0.10 -9.93 -14.81
CA THR A 100 -0.17 -10.93 -13.73
C THR A 100 0.62 -10.50 -12.48
N SER A 101 1.80 -9.91 -12.66
CA SER A 101 2.61 -9.38 -11.55
C SER A 101 1.90 -8.22 -10.86
N LEU A 102 1.31 -7.33 -11.66
CA LEU A 102 0.56 -6.18 -11.16
C LEU A 102 -0.70 -6.61 -10.37
N CYS A 103 -1.40 -7.65 -10.83
CA CYS A 103 -2.53 -8.22 -10.11
C CYS A 103 -2.10 -8.83 -8.77
N ILE A 104 -0.97 -9.54 -8.72
CA ILE A 104 -0.43 -10.09 -7.47
C ILE A 104 -0.08 -8.95 -6.49
N ALA A 105 0.60 -7.91 -6.97
CA ALA A 105 0.93 -6.73 -6.16
C ALA A 105 -0.33 -6.02 -5.63
N SER A 106 -1.42 -6.03 -6.41
CA SER A 106 -2.71 -5.45 -6.05
C SER A 106 -3.55 -6.25 -5.06
N ARG A 107 -3.14 -7.50 -4.74
CA ARG A 107 -3.87 -8.45 -3.88
C ARG A 107 -5.33 -8.69 -4.29
N SER A 108 -5.63 -8.51 -5.57
CA SER A 108 -6.97 -8.73 -6.11
C SER A 108 -7.04 -10.01 -6.95
N PRO A 109 -8.21 -10.66 -7.05
CA PRO A 109 -8.44 -11.73 -8.01
C PRO A 109 -8.13 -11.27 -9.45
N TYR A 110 -7.65 -12.18 -10.29
CA TYR A 110 -7.16 -11.88 -11.64
C TYR A 110 -8.13 -11.02 -12.47
N THR A 111 -9.43 -11.37 -12.47
CA THR A 111 -10.47 -10.66 -13.23
C THR A 111 -10.80 -9.26 -12.68
N THR A 112 -10.66 -9.06 -11.36
CA THR A 112 -10.77 -7.74 -10.71
C THR A 112 -9.58 -6.87 -11.08
N GLY A 113 -8.38 -7.44 -11.05
CA GLY A 113 -7.16 -6.72 -11.41
C GLY A 113 -7.17 -6.20 -12.84
N LEU A 114 -7.59 -7.02 -13.81
CA LEU A 114 -7.68 -6.59 -15.21
C LEU A 114 -8.61 -5.37 -15.41
N ARG A 115 -9.70 -5.28 -14.66
CA ARG A 115 -10.57 -4.09 -14.71
C ARG A 115 -9.85 -2.84 -14.25
N TRP A 116 -9.07 -2.94 -13.17
CA TRP A 116 -8.30 -1.83 -12.62
C TRP A 116 -7.15 -1.39 -13.53
N ILE A 117 -6.51 -2.33 -14.24
CA ILE A 117 -5.45 -2.01 -15.20
C ILE A 117 -5.94 -0.99 -16.23
N ASN A 118 -7.17 -1.14 -16.74
CA ASN A 118 -7.75 -0.19 -17.70
C ASN A 118 -7.98 1.24 -17.15
N PHE A 119 -7.98 1.42 -15.82
CA PHE A 119 -8.14 2.75 -15.20
C PHE A 119 -6.81 3.40 -14.84
N VAL A 120 -5.77 2.60 -14.63
CA VAL A 120 -4.50 3.03 -14.05
C VAL A 120 -3.37 3.11 -15.08
N ALA A 121 -3.43 2.27 -16.13
CA ALA A 121 -2.51 2.28 -17.27
C ALA A 121 -3.14 3.03 -18.45
#